data_AF-A0A8X8BQ25-F1
#
_entry.id   AF-A0A8X8BQ25-F1
#
_cell.length_a   1.000
_cell.length_b   1.000
_cell.length_c   1.000
_cell.angle_alpha   90.00
_cell.angle_beta   90.00
_cell.angle_gamma   90.00
#
_symmetry.space_group_name_H-M   'P 1'
#
loop_
_entity.id
_entity.type
_entity.pdbx_description
1 polymer ?
#
loop_
_entity_poly.entity_id
_entity_poly.type
_entity_poly.pdbx_seq_one_letter_code
_entity_poly.pdbx_strand_id
1 'polypeptide(L)'
;MELTELHSDSILKAKYNEFGVPDLYAYLPPSNVQICKLASRVLSMFGSTYLCEKLFSLMKATKTPHRSRLPVKHLSPLIKVAAAEDFKPNIDELVTNKRCQVSGQNK
;
A
#
# COMPACT_ATOMS: atom_id res chain seq x y z
N MET A 1 24.20 -5.52 -22.45
CA MET A 1 23.30 -6.68 -22.37
C MET A 1 22.02 -6.30 -23.11
N GLU A 2 21.72 -7.02 -24.19
CA GLU A 2 20.48 -6.86 -24.97
C GLU A 2 19.29 -7.51 -24.23
N LEU A 3 18.05 -7.16 -24.60
CA LEU A 3 16.85 -7.70 -23.94
C LEU A 3 16.74 -9.23 -24.07
N THR A 4 17.23 -9.77 -25.18
CA THR A 4 17.25 -11.22 -25.48
C THR A 4 18.23 -11.98 -24.58
N GLU A 5 19.36 -11.38 -24.24
CA GLU A 5 20.34 -11.95 -23.32
C GLU A 5 19.80 -11.99 -21.89
N LEU A 6 19.09 -10.94 -21.47
CA LEU A 6 18.44 -10.87 -20.17
C LEU A 6 17.40 -11.97 -19.97
N HIS A 7 16.60 -12.25 -21.01
CA HIS A 7 15.57 -13.29 -20.96
C HIS A 7 16.14 -14.72 -20.97
N SER A 8 17.37 -14.87 -21.46
CA SER A 8 18.08 -16.13 -21.57
C SER A 8 18.93 -16.45 -20.32
N ASP A 9 19.06 -15.49 -19.39
CA ASP A 9 19.86 -15.63 -18.18
C ASP A 9 19.16 -16.54 -17.15
N SER A 10 19.72 -17.74 -16.99
CA SER A 10 19.23 -18.75 -16.05
C SER A 10 19.30 -18.31 -14.57
N ILE A 11 20.28 -17.49 -14.20
CA ILE A 11 20.45 -16.99 -12.83
C ILE A 11 19.37 -15.96 -12.55
N LEU A 12 19.15 -15.04 -13.49
CA LEU A 12 18.12 -14.02 -13.34
C LEU A 12 16.73 -14.65 -13.32
N LYS A 13 16.50 -15.71 -14.11
CA LYS A 13 15.24 -16.47 -14.10
C LYS A 13 15.01 -17.19 -12.78
N ALA A 14 16.07 -17.75 -12.16
CA ALA A 14 15.98 -18.34 -10.83
C ALA A 14 15.61 -17.27 -9.78
N LYS A 15 16.28 -16.10 -9.80
CA LYS A 15 15.96 -14.99 -8.90
C LYS A 15 14.56 -14.43 -9.09
N TYR A 16 14.06 -14.39 -10.33
CA TYR A 16 12.68 -14.00 -10.60
C TYR A 16 11.68 -14.95 -9.94
N ASN A 17 11.93 -16.27 -9.99
CA ASN A 17 11.05 -17.24 -9.33
C ASN A 17 11.13 -17.17 -7.79
N GLU A 18 12.26 -16.74 -7.24
CA GLU A 18 12.46 -16.63 -5.78
C GLU A 18 11.86 -15.34 -5.20
N PHE A 19 12.14 -14.18 -5.80
CA PHE A 19 11.77 -12.86 -5.25
C PHE A 19 10.69 -12.13 -6.05
N GLY A 20 10.49 -12.50 -7.32
CA GLY A 20 9.57 -11.78 -8.21
C GLY A 20 9.99 -10.35 -8.52
N VAL A 21 9.02 -9.56 -8.98
CA VAL A 21 9.15 -8.12 -9.26
C VAL A 21 8.54 -7.37 -8.07
N PRO A 22 9.14 -6.28 -7.57
CA PRO A 22 10.22 -5.47 -8.17
C PRO A 22 11.65 -5.88 -7.78
N ASP A 23 11.81 -6.75 -6.79
CA ASP A 23 13.10 -7.03 -6.15
C ASP A 23 14.14 -7.65 -7.11
N LEU A 24 13.69 -8.30 -8.19
CA LEU A 24 14.54 -8.73 -9.30
C LEU A 24 15.50 -7.63 -9.78
N TYR A 25 15.02 -6.40 -9.91
CA TYR A 25 15.80 -5.31 -10.50
C TYR A 25 16.99 -4.85 -9.65
N ALA A 26 17.00 -5.20 -8.35
CA ALA A 26 18.14 -4.96 -7.48
C ALA A 26 19.35 -5.85 -7.81
N TYR A 27 19.13 -6.95 -8.54
CA TYR A 27 20.18 -7.91 -8.90
C TYR A 27 20.73 -7.72 -10.31
N LEU A 28 20.24 -6.74 -11.08
CA LEU A 28 20.80 -6.45 -12.40
C LEU A 28 22.16 -5.73 -12.28
N PRO A 29 23.11 -6.03 -13.17
CA PRO A 29 24.39 -5.34 -13.20
C PRO A 29 24.24 -3.85 -13.59
N PRO A 30 25.18 -2.98 -13.17
CA PRO A 30 25.11 -1.54 -13.42
C PRO A 30 25.21 -1.16 -14.91
N SER A 31 25.61 -2.08 -15.79
CA SER A 31 25.52 -1.90 -17.24
C SER A 31 24.08 -1.73 -17.75
N ASN A 32 23.08 -2.16 -16.96
CA ASN A 32 21.68 -2.26 -17.38
C ASN A 32 20.82 -1.10 -16.84
N VAL A 33 21.43 0.05 -16.51
CA VAL A 33 20.74 1.23 -15.96
C VAL A 33 19.53 1.66 -16.80
N GLN A 34 19.58 1.55 -18.12
CA GLN A 34 18.45 1.92 -18.99
C GLN A 34 17.25 0.98 -18.82
N ILE A 35 17.50 -0.32 -18.62
CA ILE A 35 16.45 -1.31 -18.35
C ILE A 35 15.83 -1.03 -16.97
N CYS A 36 16.65 -0.75 -15.96
CA CYS A 36 16.15 -0.38 -14.63
C CYS A 36 15.33 0.92 -14.66
N LYS A 37 15.71 1.92 -15.46
CA LYS A 37 14.93 3.15 -15.67
C LYS A 37 13.59 2.90 -16.38
N LEU A 38 13.58 2.02 -17.38
CA LEU A 38 12.33 1.65 -18.05
C LEU A 38 11.42 0.88 -17.10
N ALA A 39 11.96 -0.10 -16.38
CA ALA A 39 11.23 -0.89 -15.40
C ALA A 39 10.64 -0.01 -14.30
N SER A 40 11.41 0.94 -13.75
CA SER A 40 10.89 1.86 -12.73
C SER A 40 9.75 2.73 -13.26
N ARG A 41 9.84 3.19 -14.52
CA ARG A 41 8.76 3.95 -15.17
C ARG A 41 7.51 3.10 -15.36
N VAL A 42 7.66 1.87 -15.87
CA VAL A 42 6.55 0.92 -16.06
C VAL A 42 5.89 0.56 -14.72
N LEU A 43 6.69 0.19 -13.71
CA LEU A 43 6.19 -0.13 -12.38
C LEU A 43 5.48 1.06 -11.72
N SER A 44 5.97 2.28 -11.91
CA SER A 44 5.31 3.49 -11.38
C SER A 44 3.98 3.79 -12.06
N MET A 45 3.86 3.54 -13.39
CA MET A 45 2.60 3.68 -14.12
C MET A 45 1.55 2.70 -13.61
N PHE A 46 1.93 1.43 -13.39
CA PHE A 46 1.03 0.42 -12.84
C PHE A 46 0.70 0.66 -11.36
N GLY A 47 1.67 1.07 -10.55
CA GLY A 47 1.46 1.30 -9.12
C GLY A 47 0.45 2.42 -8.85
N SER A 48 0.57 3.54 -9.55
CA SER A 48 -0.33 4.68 -9.34
C SER A 48 -1.76 4.42 -9.79
N THR A 49 -1.96 3.75 -10.92
CA THR A 49 -3.29 3.36 -11.41
C THR A 49 -3.94 2.32 -10.50
N TYR A 50 -3.22 1.25 -10.16
CA TYR A 50 -3.70 0.21 -9.25
C TYR A 50 -4.08 0.76 -7.87
N LEU A 51 -3.23 1.62 -7.28
CA LEU A 51 -3.52 2.23 -5.97
C LEU A 51 -4.78 3.10 -6.03
N CYS A 52 -4.96 3.88 -7.10
CA CYS A 52 -6.18 4.66 -7.29
C CYS A 52 -7.41 3.73 -7.41
N GLU A 53 -7.35 2.67 -8.21
CA GLU A 53 -8.45 1.73 -8.40
C GLU A 53 -8.81 0.96 -7.12
N LYS A 54 -7.80 0.48 -6.38
CA LYS A 54 -7.96 -0.14 -5.05
C LYS A 54 -8.65 0.85 -4.10
N LEU A 55 -8.20 2.11 -4.08
CA LEU A 55 -8.77 3.17 -3.24
C LEU A 55 -10.22 3.50 -3.63
N PHE A 56 -10.54 3.61 -4.92
CA PHE A 56 -11.89 3.85 -5.41
C PHE A 56 -12.83 2.69 -5.09
N SER A 57 -12.36 1.46 -5.23
CA SER A 57 -13.11 0.25 -4.86
C SER A 57 -13.40 0.22 -3.37
N LEU A 58 -12.40 0.53 -2.54
CA LEU A 58 -12.55 0.64 -1.09
C LEU A 58 -13.51 1.77 -0.70
N MET A 59 -13.44 2.92 -1.38
CA MET A 59 -14.37 4.03 -1.18
C MET A 59 -15.80 3.62 -1.49
N LYS A 60 -16.03 2.90 -2.59
CA LYS A 60 -17.35 2.34 -2.95
C LYS A 60 -17.83 1.35 -1.88
N ALA A 61 -16.98 0.45 -1.40
CA ALA A 61 -17.34 -0.48 -0.33
C ALA A 61 -17.69 0.23 0.99
N THR A 62 -16.98 1.32 1.30
CA THR A 62 -17.22 2.12 2.51
C THR A 62 -18.53 2.93 2.42
N LYS A 63 -18.87 3.45 1.23
CA LYS A 63 -20.15 4.11 0.95
C LYS A 63 -21.21 3.08 0.52
N THR A 64 -21.72 2.34 1.49
CA THR A 64 -22.88 1.46 1.26
C THR A 64 -24.15 2.27 0.98
N PRO A 65 -25.21 1.67 0.42
CA PRO A 65 -26.49 2.37 0.21
C PRO A 65 -27.04 3.04 1.49
N HIS A 66 -26.87 2.38 2.64
CA HIS A 66 -27.25 2.89 3.96
C HIS A 66 -26.33 4.01 4.50
N ARG A 67 -25.14 4.20 3.90
CA ARG A 67 -24.17 5.25 4.24
C ARG A 67 -23.85 6.16 3.05
N SER A 68 -24.75 6.24 2.07
CA SER A 68 -24.55 6.97 0.81
C SER A 68 -24.32 8.47 1.00
N ARG A 69 -24.86 9.04 2.08
CA ARG A 69 -24.70 10.46 2.48
C ARG A 69 -23.46 10.77 3.31
N LEU A 70 -22.47 9.87 3.39
CA LEU A 70 -21.28 10.13 4.18
C LEU A 70 -20.50 11.34 3.63
N PRO A 71 -20.35 12.44 4.40
CA PRO A 71 -19.59 13.61 3.97
C PRO A 71 -18.12 13.25 3.74
N VAL A 72 -17.47 13.91 2.78
CA VAL A 72 -16.05 13.68 2.45
C VAL A 72 -15.15 13.81 3.70
N LYS A 73 -15.46 14.76 4.59
CA LYS A 73 -14.76 14.95 5.88
C LYS A 73 -14.73 13.71 6.78
N HIS A 74 -15.77 12.88 6.73
CA HIS A 74 -15.86 11.66 7.54
C HIS A 74 -15.41 10.41 6.75
N LEU A 75 -15.45 10.48 5.42
CA LEU A 75 -15.01 9.39 4.56
C LEU A 75 -13.49 9.24 4.53
N SER A 76 -12.76 10.36 4.51
CA SER A 76 -11.29 10.34 4.43
C SER A 76 -10.62 9.56 5.60
N PRO A 77 -10.96 9.81 6.88
CA PRO A 77 -10.42 9.01 7.99
C PRO A 77 -10.77 7.52 7.90
N LEU A 78 -12.00 7.19 7.49
CA LEU A 78 -12.44 5.79 7.38
C LEU A 78 -11.67 5.04 6.29
N ILE A 79 -11.49 5.67 5.13
CA ILE A 79 -10.71 5.07 4.03
C ILE A 79 -9.25 4.88 4.47
N LYS A 80 -8.65 5.84 5.19
CA LYS A 80 -7.28 5.71 5.70
C LYS A 80 -7.13 4.51 6.62
N VAL A 81 -8.07 4.31 7.55
CA VAL A 81 -8.07 3.15 8.46
C VAL A 81 -8.29 1.85 7.67
N ALA A 82 -9.22 1.84 6.73
CA ALA A 82 -9.53 0.64 5.95
C ALA A 82 -8.45 0.27 4.91
N ALA A 83 -7.65 1.24 4.46
CA ALA A 83 -6.56 1.02 3.50
C ALA A 83 -5.24 0.62 4.18
N ALA A 84 -5.10 0.83 5.49
CA ALA A 84 -3.90 0.49 6.22
C ALA A 84 -3.84 -1.01 6.50
N GLU A 85 -2.77 -1.67 6.05
CA GLU A 85 -2.57 -3.12 6.24
C GLU A 85 -2.18 -3.44 7.69
N ASP A 86 -1.38 -2.58 8.33
CA ASP A 86 -0.91 -2.74 9.72
C ASP A 86 -1.22 -1.50 10.58
N PHE A 87 -2.50 -1.09 10.65
CA PHE A 87 -2.89 -0.01 11.56
C PHE A 87 -2.95 -0.51 13.01
N LYS A 88 -1.98 -0.11 13.83
CA LYS A 88 -2.01 -0.29 15.28
C LYS A 88 -2.42 1.02 15.95
N PRO A 89 -3.65 1.14 16.47
CA PRO A 89 -4.05 2.33 17.22
C PRO A 89 -3.24 2.42 18.52
N ASN A 90 -2.72 3.62 18.83
CA ASN A 90 -2.09 3.87 20.13
C ASN A 90 -3.17 4.02 21.21
N ILE A 91 -3.61 2.89 21.76
CA ILE A 91 -4.68 2.86 22.75
C ILE A 91 -4.25 3.52 24.05
N ASP A 92 -2.99 3.37 24.46
CA ASP A 92 -2.48 3.93 25.71
C ASP A 92 -2.55 5.46 25.71
N GLU A 93 -2.11 6.09 24.62
CA GLU A 93 -2.24 7.54 24.42
C GLU A 93 -3.71 8.00 24.33
N LEU A 94 -4.58 7.19 23.70
CA LEU A 94 -5.99 7.52 23.63
C LEU A 94 -6.65 7.50 25.02
N VAL A 95 -6.27 6.53 25.86
CA VAL A 95 -6.79 6.37 27.22
C VAL A 95 -6.30 7.50 28.13
N THR A 96 -5.03 7.89 28.05
CA THR A 96 -4.49 8.98 28.87
C THR A 96 -5.12 10.34 28.54
N ASN A 97 -5.44 10.57 27.26
CA ASN A 97 -6.11 11.80 26.82
C ASN A 97 -7.62 11.83 27.10
N LYS A 98 -8.24 10.68 27.42
CA LYS A 98 -9.68 10.62 27.67
C LYS A 98 -9.97 11.08 29.11
N ARG A 99 -10.75 12.17 29.26
CA ARG A 99 -11.36 12.51 30.55
C ARG A 99 -12.50 11.54 30.85
N CYS A 100 -12.23 10.53 31.67
CA CYS A 100 -13.26 9.62 32.16
C CYS A 100 -14.06 10.29 33.28
N GLN A 101 -15.40 10.26 33.19
CA GLN A 101 -16.24 10.53 34.36
C GLN A 101 -16.13 9.32 35.30
N VAL A 102 -15.48 9.53 36.44
CA VAL A 102 -15.39 8.51 37.49
C VAL A 102 -16.74 8.49 38.21
N SER A 103 -17.50 7.40 38.10
CA SER A 103 -18.72 7.24 38.90
C SER A 103 -18.33 7.22 40.38
N GLY A 104 -18.96 8.09 41.19
CA GLY A 104 -18.55 8.38 42.57
C GLY A 104 -18.35 7.12 43.41
N GLN A 105 -17.22 7.08 44.12
CA GLN A 105 -17.04 6.16 45.23
C GLN A 105 -17.93 6.65 46.37
N ASN A 106 -19.02 5.93 46.65
CA ASN A 106 -19.81 6.13 47.86
C ASN A 106 -18.90 5.93 49.07
N LYS A 107 -18.83 6.97 49.90
CA LYS A 107 -18.09 7.01 51.16
C LYS A 107 -18.95 6.46 52.29
#